data_AF-A0AA35T2H3-F1
#
_entry.id   AF-A0AA35T2H3-F1
#
_cell.length_a   1.000
_cell.length_b   1.000
_cell.length_c   1.000
_cell.angle_alpha   90.00
_cell.angle_beta   90.00
_cell.angle_gamma   90.00
#
_symmetry.space_group_name_H-M   'P 1'
#
loop_
_entity.id
_entity.type
_entity.pdbx_description
1 polymer ?
#
loop_
_entity_poly.entity_id
_entity_poly.type
_entity_poly.pdbx_seq_one_letter_code
_entity_poly.pdbx_strand_id
1 'polypeptide(L)'
;MEAEGVMRKRLLPRSKQAGEDASPASRSPVTRSPQPGVSLLSPHHRLPVPSPSSSSSPVTIWFPYTRERPWLTFTTEVNLLWWLALALSFLTRFWRIDFPHYVVFDEVHFGKFASYYLTRTFFFDVHPPLGKLIFAALGYSTGFNGSFLFTTIGLEYPHEVPFVLMRSASGLAGSLLVPCIYQIMVELGFSHRAAFLASLFTILDNSLIIQSRVIMLDSFVIFLSYLSVLCYLKFYHLRHRPFSGEWHRGLIYTGLSLGTLLGVKYTGLLGLGCVGLLTLCDLWQLIADTTIDLLDFLLHFLLRGVYMLGIPLVISLILFFIHFTVLTNSGPGNAFVSKPFRNTLIVCLTHARAHTHTLSLSPYLLNSWLAHMCC
;
A
#
# COMPACT_ATOMS: atom_id res chain seq x y z
N MET A 1 -49.58 -55.78 -8.17
CA MET A 1 -48.37 -56.17 -8.92
C MET A 1 -47.19 -55.68 -8.12
N GLU A 2 -46.89 -56.35 -7.00
CA GLU A 2 -45.91 -57.47 -6.90
C GLU A 2 -44.48 -56.96 -7.10
N ALA A 3 -43.67 -56.84 -6.04
CA ALA A 3 -43.04 -57.88 -5.18
C ALA A 3 -41.62 -58.19 -5.70
N GLU A 4 -40.59 -57.84 -4.91
CA GLU A 4 -39.62 -58.75 -4.26
C GLU A 4 -38.52 -59.30 -5.19
N GLY A 5 -37.26 -59.54 -4.80
CA GLY A 5 -36.51 -59.51 -3.55
C GLY A 5 -34.99 -59.65 -3.88
N VAL A 6 -34.02 -59.18 -3.08
CA VAL A 6 -33.52 -59.65 -1.77
C VAL A 6 -32.23 -60.52 -1.85
N MET A 7 -31.17 -59.98 -1.23
CA MET A 7 -30.07 -60.58 -0.42
C MET A 7 -29.04 -61.60 -0.95
N ARG A 8 -27.76 -61.35 -0.58
CA ARG A 8 -27.04 -61.88 0.62
C ARG A 8 -25.79 -60.99 0.85
N LYS A 9 -25.49 -60.33 1.99
CA LYS A 9 -25.26 -60.68 3.42
C LYS A 9 -24.09 -61.64 3.70
N ARG A 10 -23.09 -61.16 4.47
CA ARG A 10 -22.55 -61.74 5.73
C ARG A 10 -21.35 -60.92 6.23
N LEU A 11 -21.00 -60.76 7.51
CA LEU A 11 -21.64 -60.74 8.84
C LEU A 11 -20.46 -60.46 9.80
N LEU A 12 -20.56 -59.47 10.70
CA LEU A 12 -19.81 -59.46 11.98
C LEU A 12 -20.52 -60.40 12.98
N PRO A 13 -19.90 -60.87 14.10
CA PRO A 13 -20.18 -60.18 15.38
C PRO A 13 -19.16 -60.34 16.57
N ARG A 14 -19.23 -59.36 17.50
CA ARG A 14 -19.27 -59.37 19.00
C ARG A 14 -18.29 -60.15 19.93
N SER A 15 -17.65 -59.35 20.81
CA SER A 15 -17.71 -59.24 22.31
C SER A 15 -17.53 -60.41 23.32
N LYS A 16 -16.70 -60.11 24.34
CA LYS A 16 -16.82 -60.29 25.84
C LYS A 16 -16.50 -61.63 26.56
N GLN A 17 -15.92 -61.44 27.77
CA GLN A 17 -15.79 -62.31 29.00
C GLN A 17 -14.70 -63.41 29.00
N ALA A 18 -14.14 -63.92 30.11
CA ALA A 18 -13.77 -63.55 31.49
C ALA A 18 -13.36 -64.86 32.22
N GLY A 19 -12.42 -64.84 33.19
CA GLY A 19 -12.05 -65.96 34.12
C GLY A 19 -10.98 -66.94 33.58
N GLU A 20 -10.09 -67.59 34.33
CA GLU A 20 -9.80 -67.83 35.76
C GLU A 20 -8.35 -68.40 35.83
N ASP A 21 -7.49 -67.92 36.76
CA ASP A 21 -6.91 -68.64 37.91
C ASP A 21 -5.53 -69.31 37.72
N ALA A 22 -4.56 -68.86 38.53
CA ALA A 22 -3.72 -69.68 39.43
C ALA A 22 -2.40 -68.98 39.81
N SER A 23 -2.30 -68.58 41.09
CA SER A 23 -1.07 -68.37 41.87
C SER A 23 -0.92 -69.59 42.82
N PRO A 24 0.23 -69.90 43.48
CA PRO A 24 0.80 -68.98 44.49
C PRO A 24 2.32 -69.09 44.81
N ALA A 25 2.76 -68.10 45.61
CA ALA A 25 3.74 -68.17 46.71
C ALA A 25 5.23 -68.41 46.39
N SER A 26 6.23 -67.89 47.10
CA SER A 26 6.42 -66.97 48.25
C SER A 26 7.96 -66.92 48.45
N ARG A 27 8.67 -65.84 48.81
CA ARG A 27 8.89 -65.26 50.15
C ARG A 27 9.99 -64.17 50.04
N SER A 28 9.83 -63.07 50.77
CA SER A 28 10.90 -62.19 51.31
C SER A 28 10.92 -62.40 52.85
N PRO A 29 11.92 -61.98 53.67
CA PRO A 29 12.20 -60.55 54.02
C PRO A 29 13.68 -60.18 54.42
N VAL A 30 14.16 -58.92 54.23
CA VAL A 30 14.45 -57.80 55.21
C VAL A 30 15.51 -58.11 56.32
N THR A 31 16.64 -57.40 56.52
CA THR A 31 16.81 -56.21 57.42
C THR A 31 18.27 -55.66 57.58
N ARG A 32 18.37 -54.31 57.55
CA ARG A 32 19.14 -53.29 58.36
C ARG A 32 20.69 -53.28 58.60
N SER A 33 21.19 -52.03 58.61
CA SER A 33 22.55 -51.39 58.68
C SER A 33 23.28 -51.36 60.06
N PRO A 34 24.57 -50.92 60.24
CA PRO A 34 25.00 -49.48 60.32
C PRO A 34 26.48 -49.11 59.89
N GLN A 35 26.82 -47.79 59.89
CA GLN A 35 28.10 -47.07 59.55
C GLN A 35 29.29 -47.30 60.54
N PRO A 36 30.53 -46.66 60.54
CA PRO A 36 31.06 -45.40 59.90
C PRO A 36 32.58 -45.36 59.48
N GLY A 37 33.13 -44.21 59.04
CA GLY A 37 34.60 -43.96 59.05
C GLY A 37 35.18 -42.93 58.07
N VAL A 38 36.19 -42.17 58.51
CA VAL A 38 36.77 -40.92 57.93
C VAL A 38 38.27 -41.08 57.59
N SER A 39 38.76 -40.30 56.61
CA SER A 39 40.16 -39.80 56.36
C SER A 39 41.24 -40.69 55.71
N LEU A 40 41.94 -40.17 54.67
CA LEU A 40 43.35 -39.69 54.70
C LEU A 40 44.00 -39.52 53.29
N LEU A 41 44.58 -38.33 53.09
CA LEU A 41 45.76 -37.87 52.31
C LEU A 41 46.42 -38.72 51.17
N SER A 42 46.51 -38.10 49.98
CA SER A 42 47.70 -37.67 49.16
C SER A 42 48.97 -38.55 49.02
N PRO A 43 49.97 -38.20 48.14
CA PRO A 43 50.02 -37.39 46.90
C PRO A 43 50.81 -38.10 45.76
N HIS A 44 50.94 -37.55 44.55
CA HIS A 44 52.21 -37.52 43.76
C HIS A 44 52.05 -36.73 42.43
N HIS A 45 52.87 -35.67 42.30
CA HIS A 45 53.55 -35.17 41.07
C HIS A 45 52.73 -34.73 39.85
N ARG A 46 53.03 -33.62 39.15
CA ARG A 46 53.98 -32.49 39.26
C ARG A 46 53.54 -31.53 38.12
N LEU A 47 53.24 -30.26 38.39
CA LEU A 47 53.09 -29.24 37.32
C LEU A 47 54.42 -28.48 37.18
N PRO A 48 54.93 -28.20 35.96
CA PRO A 48 56.16 -27.44 35.80
C PRO A 48 55.94 -25.94 35.97
N VAL A 49 56.87 -25.33 36.72
CA VAL A 49 57.09 -23.89 36.85
C VAL A 49 57.79 -23.37 35.58
N PRO A 50 57.38 -22.24 34.96
CA PRO A 50 58.18 -21.58 33.93
C PRO A 50 59.18 -20.59 34.55
N SER A 51 60.42 -20.61 34.04
CA SER A 51 61.49 -19.65 34.32
C SER A 51 61.36 -18.36 33.48
N PRO A 52 61.98 -17.24 33.90
CA PRO A 52 61.59 -15.90 33.43
C PRO A 52 62.49 -15.33 32.32
N SER A 53 61.95 -14.27 31.70
CA SER A 53 62.57 -13.22 30.88
C SER A 53 62.47 -13.35 29.35
N SER A 54 61.61 -12.54 28.73
CA SER A 54 62.03 -11.24 28.14
C SER A 54 60.89 -10.54 27.39
N SER A 55 60.78 -9.22 27.62
CA SER A 55 59.95 -8.22 26.94
C SER A 55 58.43 -8.21 27.20
N SER A 56 58.06 -7.78 28.41
CA SER A 56 56.72 -7.23 28.68
C SER A 56 56.59 -5.85 28.04
N SER A 57 55.89 -5.75 26.91
CA SER A 57 55.20 -4.51 26.55
C SER A 57 54.18 -4.18 27.65
N PRO A 58 54.04 -2.91 28.07
CA PRO A 58 53.13 -2.59 29.17
C PRO A 58 51.71 -2.89 28.72
N VAL A 59 51.10 -3.90 29.34
CA VAL A 59 49.66 -4.15 29.24
C VAL A 59 48.97 -2.98 29.94
N THR A 60 48.51 -2.00 29.17
CA THR A 60 47.56 -0.99 29.66
C THR A 60 46.25 -1.68 29.99
N ILE A 61 46.04 -1.96 31.28
CA ILE A 61 44.84 -2.60 31.86
C ILE A 61 43.60 -1.69 31.76
N TRP A 62 43.73 -0.47 31.25
CA TRP A 62 42.64 0.52 31.24
C TRP A 62 41.81 0.56 29.95
N PHE A 63 42.30 0.01 28.85
CA PHE A 63 41.55 -0.05 27.59
C PHE A 63 41.77 -1.40 26.93
N PRO A 64 40.81 -2.36 26.99
CA PRO A 64 40.85 -3.50 26.10
C PRO A 64 40.88 -2.98 24.66
N TYR A 65 41.73 -3.55 23.81
CA TYR A 65 41.72 -3.28 22.37
C TYR A 65 40.36 -3.69 21.80
N THR A 66 39.40 -2.77 21.85
CA THR A 66 38.16 -2.87 21.12
C THR A 66 38.51 -2.59 19.68
N ARG A 67 38.47 -3.62 18.84
CA ARG A 67 38.43 -3.50 17.38
C ARG A 67 37.53 -2.31 17.05
N GLU A 68 38.10 -1.21 16.55
CA GLU A 68 37.36 0.01 16.23
C GLU A 68 36.18 -0.38 15.35
N ARG A 69 34.97 -0.34 15.92
CA ARG A 69 33.75 -0.45 15.12
C ARG A 69 33.53 0.93 14.52
N PRO A 70 33.38 1.07 13.20
CA PRO A 70 33.13 2.37 12.59
C PRO A 70 31.90 3.01 13.26
N TRP A 71 32.05 4.30 13.59
CA TRP A 71 31.07 5.14 14.30
C TRP A 71 29.70 5.23 13.60
N LEU A 72 29.62 4.79 12.35
CA LEU A 72 28.39 4.67 11.58
C LEU A 72 28.44 3.36 10.77
N THR A 73 27.69 2.35 11.19
CA THR A 73 27.49 1.12 10.41
C THR A 73 26.09 1.16 9.81
N PHE A 74 25.97 1.50 8.53
CA PHE A 74 24.71 1.36 7.79
C PHE A 74 24.58 -0.08 7.30
N THR A 75 23.74 -0.88 7.96
CA THR A 75 23.38 -2.21 7.49
C THR A 75 22.16 -2.11 6.59
N THR A 76 22.33 -2.27 5.28
CA THR A 76 21.23 -2.31 4.31
C THR A 76 20.94 -3.75 3.91
N GLU A 77 19.78 -4.26 4.30
CA GLU A 77 19.25 -5.54 3.82
C GLU A 77 18.65 -5.34 2.42
N VAL A 78 19.31 -5.87 1.39
CA VAL A 78 18.86 -5.74 -0.01
C VAL A 78 18.10 -7.00 -0.42
N ASN A 79 16.78 -6.88 -0.58
CA ASN A 79 15.97 -7.98 -1.10
C ASN A 79 16.05 -8.03 -2.64
N LEU A 80 16.92 -8.90 -3.15
CA LEU A 80 17.14 -9.08 -4.59
C LEU A 80 15.87 -9.50 -5.36
N LEU A 81 14.98 -10.30 -4.74
CA LEU A 81 13.74 -10.73 -5.38
C LEU A 81 12.75 -9.58 -5.56
N TRP A 82 12.69 -8.67 -4.60
CA TRP A 82 11.87 -7.46 -4.71
C TRP A 82 12.35 -6.57 -5.87
N TRP A 83 13.67 -6.33 -5.95
CA TRP A 83 14.26 -5.54 -7.03
C TRP A 83 14.11 -6.21 -8.40
N LEU A 84 14.24 -7.54 -8.46
CA LEU A 84 13.99 -8.30 -9.68
C LEU A 84 12.53 -8.19 -10.13
N ALA A 85 11.57 -8.32 -9.21
CA ALA A 85 10.15 -8.15 -9.52
C ALA A 85 9.85 -6.73 -10.04
N LEU A 86 10.47 -5.71 -9.44
CA LEU A 86 10.37 -4.33 -9.91
C LEU A 86 10.92 -4.18 -11.34
N ALA A 87 12.14 -4.67 -11.59
CA ALA A 87 12.78 -4.57 -12.90
C ALA A 87 11.96 -5.26 -14.00
N LEU A 88 11.48 -6.49 -13.73
CA LEU A 88 10.61 -7.23 -14.65
C LEU A 88 9.27 -6.49 -14.88
N SER A 89 8.71 -5.89 -13.83
CA SER A 89 7.48 -5.12 -13.91
C SER A 89 7.61 -3.86 -14.79
N PHE A 90 8.75 -3.17 -14.71
CA PHE A 90 9.07 -2.05 -15.61
C PHE A 90 9.29 -2.54 -17.03
N LEU A 91 10.03 -3.64 -17.21
CA LEU A 91 10.29 -4.19 -18.54
C LEU A 91 8.99 -4.51 -19.27
N THR A 92 8.04 -5.22 -18.65
CA THR A 92 6.80 -5.61 -19.33
C THR A 92 5.86 -4.45 -19.64
N ARG A 93 5.82 -3.41 -18.78
CA ARG A 93 4.90 -2.28 -18.92
C ARG A 93 5.46 -1.15 -19.79
N PHE A 94 6.77 -0.97 -19.83
CA PHE A 94 7.41 0.06 -20.66
C PHE A 94 7.88 -0.48 -22.01
N TRP A 95 7.86 -1.80 -22.22
CA TRP A 95 8.17 -2.38 -23.53
C TRP A 95 7.23 -1.83 -24.61
N ARG A 96 7.80 -1.10 -25.57
CA ARG A 96 7.09 -0.47 -26.69
C ARG A 96 5.86 0.34 -26.24
N ILE A 97 6.00 1.17 -25.22
CA ILE A 97 4.90 2.02 -24.70
C ILE A 97 4.45 3.10 -25.72
N ASP A 98 5.31 3.40 -26.69
CA ASP A 98 5.03 4.25 -27.86
C ASP A 98 4.01 3.63 -28.82
N PHE A 99 3.93 2.30 -28.89
CA PHE A 99 2.99 1.60 -29.76
C PHE A 99 1.69 1.26 -29.01
N PRO A 100 0.50 1.55 -29.58
CA PRO A 100 0.24 2.15 -30.89
C PRO A 100 0.27 3.69 -30.90
N HIS A 101 0.64 4.29 -32.04
CA HIS A 101 0.68 5.76 -32.24
C HIS A 101 -0.70 6.40 -32.52
N TYR A 102 -1.76 5.77 -32.02
CA TYR A 102 -3.12 6.24 -32.20
C TYR A 102 -3.81 6.29 -30.84
N VAL A 103 -4.81 7.16 -30.73
CA VAL A 103 -5.68 7.25 -29.56
C VAL A 103 -6.44 5.94 -29.39
N VAL A 104 -6.32 5.30 -28.23
CA VAL A 104 -7.05 4.06 -27.92
C VAL A 104 -8.17 4.28 -26.91
N PHE A 105 -8.83 3.18 -26.52
CA PHE A 105 -9.94 3.17 -25.57
C PHE A 105 -9.61 3.97 -24.30
N ASP A 106 -10.56 4.81 -23.88
CA ASP A 106 -10.48 5.77 -22.77
C ASP A 106 -9.40 6.86 -22.82
N GLU A 107 -8.39 6.76 -23.67
CA GLU A 107 -7.47 7.88 -23.96
C GLU A 107 -8.24 9.07 -24.57
N VAL A 108 -9.32 8.79 -25.34
CA VAL A 108 -10.25 9.81 -25.85
C VAL A 108 -10.87 10.66 -24.74
N HIS A 109 -11.12 10.07 -23.56
CA HIS A 109 -11.72 10.76 -22.44
C HIS A 109 -10.64 11.47 -21.62
N PHE A 110 -9.68 10.71 -21.10
CA PHE A 110 -8.69 11.24 -20.16
C PHE A 110 -7.67 12.17 -20.82
N GLY A 111 -7.30 11.89 -22.08
CA GLY A 111 -6.48 12.80 -22.87
C GLY A 111 -7.22 14.11 -23.20
N LYS A 112 -8.50 14.03 -23.59
CA LYS A 112 -9.33 15.24 -23.82
C LYS A 112 -9.44 16.09 -22.54
N PHE A 113 -9.65 15.47 -21.38
CA PHE A 113 -9.69 16.20 -20.12
C PHE A 113 -8.35 16.85 -19.77
N ALA A 114 -7.23 16.18 -20.06
CA ALA A 114 -5.90 16.80 -19.91
C ALA A 114 -5.76 18.05 -20.79
N SER A 115 -6.21 18.00 -22.05
CA SER A 115 -6.24 19.16 -22.95
C SER A 115 -7.16 20.29 -22.43
N TYR A 116 -8.29 19.96 -21.80
CA TYR A 116 -9.14 20.97 -21.17
C TYR A 116 -8.48 21.68 -19.99
N TYR A 117 -7.70 20.98 -19.16
CA TYR A 117 -6.91 21.64 -18.12
C TYR A 117 -5.86 22.59 -18.70
N LEU A 118 -5.16 22.19 -19.78
CA LEU A 118 -4.14 23.01 -20.41
C LEU A 118 -4.73 24.26 -21.08
N THR A 119 -5.89 24.12 -21.73
CA THR A 119 -6.64 25.25 -22.31
C THR A 119 -7.47 26.02 -21.28
N ARG A 120 -7.45 25.60 -20.01
CA ARG A 120 -8.25 26.14 -18.90
C ARG A 120 -9.75 26.14 -19.15
N THR A 121 -10.24 25.24 -19.99
CA THR A 121 -11.64 25.16 -20.42
C THR A 121 -12.46 24.30 -19.47
N PHE A 122 -13.51 24.85 -18.88
CA PHE A 122 -14.34 24.13 -17.92
C PHE A 122 -15.07 22.94 -18.55
N PHE A 123 -14.95 21.78 -17.91
CA PHE A 123 -15.61 20.54 -18.31
C PHE A 123 -16.21 19.86 -17.07
N PHE A 124 -17.21 19.01 -17.31
CA PHE A 124 -17.81 18.19 -16.27
C PHE A 124 -17.39 16.73 -16.47
N ASP A 125 -17.02 16.05 -15.39
CA ASP A 125 -16.72 14.63 -15.39
C ASP A 125 -17.16 13.98 -14.07
N VAL A 126 -17.46 12.68 -14.14
CA VAL A 126 -17.91 11.88 -13.01
C VAL A 126 -16.77 11.54 -12.03
N HIS A 127 -15.52 11.56 -12.47
CA HIS A 127 -14.36 11.19 -11.65
C HIS A 127 -13.66 12.40 -11.04
N PRO A 128 -13.12 12.27 -9.82
CA PRO A 128 -12.34 13.32 -9.18
C PRO A 128 -11.08 13.69 -9.98
N PRO A 129 -10.50 14.88 -9.71
CA PRO A 129 -9.62 15.52 -10.69
C PRO A 129 -8.16 15.03 -10.68
N LEU A 130 -7.67 14.35 -9.64
CA LEU A 130 -6.22 14.10 -9.44
C LEU A 130 -5.57 13.43 -10.65
N GLY A 131 -6.13 12.31 -11.12
CA GLY A 131 -5.50 11.56 -12.20
C GLY A 131 -5.44 12.35 -13.51
N LYS A 132 -6.46 13.16 -13.79
CA LYS A 132 -6.49 14.04 -14.96
C LYS A 132 -5.52 15.22 -14.81
N LEU A 133 -5.39 15.75 -13.58
CA LEU A 133 -4.40 16.77 -13.24
C LEU A 133 -2.97 16.26 -13.40
N ILE A 134 -2.70 14.98 -13.08
CA ILE A 134 -1.39 14.35 -13.33
C ILE A 134 -1.08 14.35 -14.83
N PHE A 135 -2.01 13.89 -15.67
CA PHE A 135 -1.80 13.92 -17.13
C PHE A 135 -1.64 15.34 -17.67
N ALA A 136 -2.45 16.29 -17.19
CA ALA A 136 -2.33 17.70 -17.57
C ALA A 136 -0.98 18.30 -17.14
N ALA A 137 -0.49 17.98 -15.94
CA ALA A 137 0.80 18.45 -15.45
C ALA A 137 1.97 17.90 -16.29
N LEU A 138 1.88 16.64 -16.75
CA LEU A 138 2.86 16.06 -17.67
C LEU A 138 2.79 16.68 -19.06
N GLY A 139 1.60 17.02 -19.54
CA GLY A 139 1.46 17.79 -20.78
C GLY A 139 2.08 19.18 -20.66
N TYR A 140 1.81 19.86 -19.54
CA TYR A 140 2.34 21.19 -19.26
C TYR A 140 3.87 21.20 -19.19
N SER A 141 4.47 20.18 -18.56
CA SER A 141 5.93 20.10 -18.39
C SER A 141 6.70 19.91 -19.70
N THR A 142 6.05 19.41 -20.76
CA THR A 142 6.65 19.28 -22.10
C THR A 142 6.28 20.43 -23.04
N GLY A 143 5.56 21.45 -22.55
CA GLY A 143 5.10 22.58 -23.38
C GLY A 143 3.89 22.27 -24.26
N PHE A 144 3.18 21.16 -24.04
CA PHE A 144 1.93 20.89 -24.76
C PHE A 144 0.86 21.89 -24.31
N ASN A 145 0.29 22.63 -25.27
CA ASN A 145 -0.67 23.70 -25.01
C ASN A 145 -2.15 23.23 -24.98
N GLY A 146 -2.41 21.92 -25.16
CA GLY A 146 -3.77 21.39 -25.19
C GLY A 146 -4.50 21.59 -26.52
N SER A 147 -3.81 21.95 -27.61
CA SER A 147 -4.41 22.16 -28.94
C SER A 147 -5.09 20.90 -29.50
N PHE A 148 -4.57 19.72 -29.16
CA PHE A 148 -5.09 18.45 -29.60
C PHE A 148 -6.21 17.95 -28.68
N LEU A 149 -7.43 17.93 -29.20
CA LEU A 149 -8.60 17.35 -28.53
C LEU A 149 -8.70 15.90 -28.98
N PHE A 150 -8.53 14.95 -28.05
CA PHE A 150 -8.61 13.50 -28.28
C PHE A 150 -10.05 13.12 -28.63
N THR A 151 -10.48 13.33 -29.88
CA THR A 151 -11.89 13.28 -30.28
C THR A 151 -12.40 11.88 -30.56
N THR A 152 -11.59 11.07 -31.25
CA THR A 152 -11.98 9.74 -31.75
C THR A 152 -10.88 8.71 -31.53
N ILE A 153 -11.29 7.47 -31.30
CA ILE A 153 -10.39 6.31 -31.25
C ILE A 153 -9.82 6.08 -32.64
N GLY A 154 -8.54 5.76 -32.72
CA GLY A 154 -7.81 5.55 -33.97
C GLY A 154 -7.20 6.82 -34.56
N LEU A 155 -7.36 7.97 -33.92
CA LEU A 155 -6.76 9.22 -34.38
C LEU A 155 -5.26 9.22 -34.12
N GLU A 156 -4.45 9.59 -35.11
CA GLU A 156 -2.99 9.58 -35.01
C GLU A 156 -2.49 10.73 -34.12
N TYR A 157 -1.51 10.43 -33.27
CA TYR A 157 -0.91 11.44 -32.41
C TYR A 157 0.00 12.37 -33.23
N PRO A 158 -0.24 13.69 -33.22
CA PRO A 158 0.69 14.63 -33.82
C PRO A 158 1.93 14.77 -32.93
N HIS A 159 3.02 15.29 -33.49
CA HIS A 159 4.34 15.32 -32.84
C HIS A 159 4.36 16.13 -31.53
N GLU A 160 3.44 17.08 -31.35
CA GLU A 160 3.37 17.96 -30.19
C GLU A 160 2.74 17.28 -28.96
N VAL A 161 2.05 16.14 -29.13
CA VAL A 161 1.35 15.47 -28.03
C VAL A 161 2.30 14.51 -27.32
N PRO A 162 2.60 14.72 -26.02
CA PRO A 162 3.52 13.88 -25.25
C PRO A 162 2.82 12.61 -24.75
N PHE A 163 2.14 11.87 -25.64
CA PHE A 163 1.32 10.71 -25.27
C PHE A 163 2.16 9.59 -24.63
N VAL A 164 3.42 9.41 -25.05
CA VAL A 164 4.37 8.46 -24.45
C VAL A 164 4.61 8.77 -22.98
N LEU A 165 4.79 10.04 -22.63
CA LEU A 165 4.99 10.48 -21.25
C LEU A 165 3.70 10.32 -20.43
N MET A 166 2.55 10.64 -21.03
CA MET A 166 1.25 10.44 -20.38
C MET A 166 0.98 8.95 -20.11
N ARG A 167 1.23 8.06 -21.08
CA ARG A 167 1.16 6.60 -20.90
C ARG A 167 2.15 6.11 -19.85
N SER A 168 3.36 6.68 -19.82
CA SER A 168 4.38 6.36 -18.82
C SER A 168 3.94 6.63 -17.38
N ALA A 169 3.00 7.56 -17.16
CA ALA A 169 2.45 7.81 -15.83
C ALA A 169 1.56 6.63 -15.35
N SER A 170 0.68 6.13 -16.22
CA SER A 170 -0.08 4.92 -15.97
C SER A 170 0.84 3.70 -15.83
N GLY A 171 1.87 3.63 -16.68
CA GLY A 171 2.87 2.58 -16.69
C GLY A 171 3.63 2.52 -15.38
N LEU A 172 4.02 3.69 -14.83
CA LEU A 172 4.68 3.82 -13.54
C LEU A 172 3.78 3.31 -12.41
N ALA A 173 2.52 3.73 -12.36
CA ALA A 173 1.58 3.24 -11.35
C ALA A 173 1.39 1.71 -11.44
N GLY A 174 1.21 1.20 -12.66
CA GLY A 174 1.13 -0.24 -12.90
C GLY A 174 2.42 -0.98 -12.54
N SER A 175 3.59 -0.37 -12.75
CA SER A 175 4.87 -0.98 -12.42
C SER A 175 5.10 -1.06 -10.91
N LEU A 176 4.72 -0.01 -10.17
CA LEU A 176 4.80 0.08 -8.71
C LEU A 176 3.76 -0.78 -7.99
N LEU A 177 2.68 -1.21 -8.65
CA LEU A 177 1.74 -2.20 -8.10
C LEU A 177 2.43 -3.52 -7.75
N VAL A 178 3.33 -4.01 -8.61
CA VAL A 178 4.01 -5.31 -8.42
C VAL A 178 4.86 -5.37 -7.14
N PRO A 179 5.81 -4.45 -6.88
CA PRO A 179 6.56 -4.47 -5.61
C PRO A 179 5.65 -4.21 -4.40
N CYS A 180 4.51 -3.52 -4.57
CA CYS A 180 3.53 -3.34 -3.52
C CYS A 180 2.88 -4.67 -3.14
N ILE A 181 2.46 -5.48 -4.12
CA ILE A 181 1.93 -6.83 -3.90
C ILE A 181 2.98 -7.73 -3.26
N TYR A 182 4.23 -7.68 -3.73
CA TYR A 182 5.34 -8.39 -3.08
C TYR A 182 5.39 -8.06 -1.59
N GLN A 183 5.40 -6.76 -1.26
CA GLN A 183 5.53 -6.33 0.12
C GLN A 183 4.32 -6.76 0.95
N ILE A 184 3.10 -6.66 0.42
CA ILE A 184 1.88 -7.14 1.10
C ILE A 184 2.03 -8.62 1.49
N MET A 185 2.51 -9.47 0.57
CA MET A 185 2.71 -10.89 0.86
C MET A 185 3.73 -11.11 1.99
N VAL A 186 4.80 -10.32 2.02
CA VAL A 186 5.78 -10.36 3.13
C VAL A 186 5.16 -9.89 4.44
N GLU A 187 4.39 -8.80 4.44
CA GLU A 187 3.70 -8.30 5.64
C GLU A 187 2.65 -9.29 6.16
N LEU A 188 2.08 -10.13 5.30
CA LEU A 188 1.17 -11.22 5.67
C LEU A 188 1.91 -12.47 6.21
N GLY A 189 3.25 -12.46 6.25
CA GLY A 189 4.06 -13.55 6.80
C GLY A 189 4.45 -14.64 5.80
N PHE A 190 4.22 -14.44 4.50
CA PHE A 190 4.67 -15.40 3.48
C PHE A 190 6.18 -15.30 3.23
N SER A 191 6.77 -16.39 2.77
CA SER A 191 8.18 -16.40 2.37
C SER A 191 8.45 -15.48 1.17
N HIS A 192 9.66 -14.94 1.08
CA HIS A 192 10.10 -14.11 -0.05
C HIS A 192 9.94 -14.78 -1.43
N ARG A 193 10.01 -16.12 -1.49
CA ARG A 193 9.76 -16.90 -2.71
C ARG A 193 8.28 -16.91 -3.10
N ALA A 194 7.39 -17.07 -2.12
CA ALA A 194 5.95 -16.99 -2.34
C ALA A 194 5.50 -15.58 -2.72
N ALA A 195 6.07 -14.55 -2.08
CA ALA A 195 5.85 -13.15 -2.45
C ALA A 195 6.32 -12.84 -3.89
N PHE A 196 7.46 -13.39 -4.30
CA PHE A 196 7.94 -13.30 -5.67
C PHE A 196 7.00 -14.00 -6.66
N LEU A 197 6.48 -15.19 -6.32
CA LEU A 197 5.53 -15.92 -7.15
C LEU A 197 4.22 -15.14 -7.34
N ALA A 198 3.68 -14.53 -6.27
CA ALA A 198 2.51 -13.66 -6.37
C ALA A 198 2.77 -12.45 -7.29
N SER A 199 3.97 -11.85 -7.17
CA SER A 199 4.39 -10.76 -8.05
C SER A 199 4.50 -11.20 -9.50
N LEU A 200 4.99 -12.42 -9.76
CA LEU A 200 5.08 -12.99 -11.10
C LEU A 200 3.69 -13.17 -11.73
N PHE A 201 2.68 -13.61 -10.98
CA PHE A 201 1.31 -13.68 -11.49
C PHE A 201 0.79 -12.29 -11.89
N THR A 202 1.05 -11.24 -11.11
CA THR A 202 0.68 -9.86 -11.49
C THR A 202 1.49 -9.32 -12.68
N ILE A 203 2.76 -9.72 -12.81
CA ILE A 203 3.60 -9.33 -13.96
C ILE A 203 3.06 -9.96 -15.25
N LEU A 204 2.60 -11.20 -15.19
CA LEU A 204 2.13 -11.98 -16.35
C LEU A 204 0.64 -11.79 -16.65
N ASP A 205 -0.08 -11.01 -15.84
CA ASP A 205 -1.48 -10.69 -16.09
C ASP A 205 -1.62 -9.69 -17.25
N ASN A 206 -2.15 -10.18 -18.38
CA ASN A 206 -2.34 -9.38 -19.59
C ASN A 206 -3.31 -8.20 -19.38
N SER A 207 -4.32 -8.34 -18.53
CA SER A 207 -5.29 -7.27 -18.27
C SER A 207 -4.59 -6.09 -17.58
N LEU A 208 -3.81 -6.37 -16.54
CA LEU A 208 -3.04 -5.36 -15.81
C LEU A 208 -1.95 -4.71 -16.68
N ILE A 209 -1.30 -5.48 -17.55
CA ILE A 209 -0.32 -4.94 -18.51
C ILE A 209 -1.00 -3.98 -19.48
N ILE A 210 -2.08 -4.40 -20.14
CA ILE A 210 -2.75 -3.58 -21.17
C ILE A 210 -3.30 -2.30 -20.54
N GLN A 211 -3.98 -2.41 -19.39
CA GLN A 211 -4.57 -1.27 -18.70
C GLN A 211 -3.54 -0.24 -18.23
N SER A 212 -2.33 -0.68 -17.83
CA SER A 212 -1.25 0.22 -17.41
C SER A 212 -0.47 0.88 -18.55
N ARG A 213 -0.67 0.44 -19.80
CA ARG A 213 0.07 0.96 -20.96
C ARG A 213 -0.64 2.09 -21.71
N VAL A 214 -1.84 2.45 -21.30
CA VAL A 214 -2.67 3.48 -21.92
C VAL A 214 -2.90 4.65 -20.98
N ILE A 215 -3.31 5.81 -21.49
CA ILE A 215 -3.65 6.99 -20.67
C ILE A 215 -4.96 6.74 -19.91
N MET A 216 -4.89 5.99 -18.82
CA MET A 216 -6.05 5.50 -18.07
C MET A 216 -5.88 5.69 -16.57
N LEU A 217 -6.97 6.08 -15.91
CA LEU A 217 -6.98 6.33 -14.47
C LEU A 217 -6.89 5.07 -13.62
N ASP A 218 -7.37 3.94 -14.14
CA ASP A 218 -7.52 2.72 -13.36
C ASP A 218 -6.19 2.16 -12.86
N SER A 219 -5.08 2.38 -13.57
CA SER A 219 -3.75 1.97 -13.11
C SER A 219 -3.38 2.63 -11.79
N PHE A 220 -3.71 3.92 -11.63
CA PHE A 220 -3.54 4.64 -10.37
C PHE A 220 -4.49 4.10 -9.29
N VAL A 221 -5.75 3.84 -9.63
CA VAL A 221 -6.75 3.31 -8.68
C VAL A 221 -6.31 1.96 -8.12
N ILE A 222 -5.90 1.03 -8.98
CA ILE A 222 -5.43 -0.29 -8.56
C ILE A 222 -4.18 -0.14 -7.70
N PHE A 223 -3.16 0.59 -8.17
CA PHE A 223 -1.94 0.82 -7.38
C PHE A 223 -2.23 1.43 -6.00
N LEU A 224 -2.99 2.52 -5.94
CA LEU A 224 -3.29 3.21 -4.69
C LEU A 224 -4.19 2.40 -3.75
N SER A 225 -5.04 1.51 -4.28
CA SER A 225 -5.82 0.57 -3.48
C SER A 225 -4.93 -0.42 -2.74
N TYR A 226 -3.99 -1.06 -3.45
CA TYR A 226 -3.02 -1.97 -2.84
C TYR A 226 -2.05 -1.22 -1.92
N LEU A 227 -1.62 0.00 -2.29
CA LEU A 227 -0.78 0.83 -1.44
C LEU A 227 -1.49 1.17 -0.12
N SER A 228 -2.79 1.45 -0.16
CA SER A 228 -3.59 1.72 1.05
C SER A 228 -3.68 0.51 1.97
N VAL A 229 -3.87 -0.68 1.40
CA VAL A 229 -3.81 -1.94 2.17
C VAL A 229 -2.41 -2.15 2.76
N LEU A 230 -1.34 -1.91 1.98
CA LEU A 230 0.03 -2.06 2.46
C LEU A 230 0.36 -1.10 3.61
N CYS A 231 0.00 0.18 3.48
CA CYS A 231 0.16 1.18 4.54
C CYS A 231 -0.61 0.76 5.79
N TYR A 232 -1.83 0.24 5.63
CA TYR A 232 -2.61 -0.29 6.74
C TYR A 232 -1.96 -1.51 7.41
N LEU A 233 -1.43 -2.47 6.64
CA LEU A 233 -0.74 -3.64 7.20
C LEU A 233 0.51 -3.24 8.00
N LYS A 234 1.30 -2.28 7.49
CA LYS A 234 2.44 -1.73 8.21
C LYS A 234 2.02 -1.01 9.50
N PHE A 235 0.91 -0.28 9.45
CA PHE A 235 0.30 0.31 10.63
C PHE A 235 -0.14 -0.77 11.64
N TYR A 236 -0.76 -1.85 11.17
CA TYR A 236 -1.25 -2.95 12.01
C TYR A 236 -0.10 -3.65 12.77
N HIS A 237 1.08 -3.81 12.15
CA HIS A 237 2.27 -4.32 12.83
C HIS A 237 2.75 -3.43 13.99
N LEU A 238 2.41 -2.14 13.97
CA LEU A 238 2.72 -1.18 15.05
C LEU A 238 1.68 -1.21 16.18
N ARG A 239 0.73 -2.15 16.19
CA ARG A 239 -0.30 -2.29 17.25
C ARG A 239 0.27 -2.40 18.66
N HIS A 240 1.48 -2.94 18.81
CA HIS A 240 2.14 -3.11 20.11
C HIS A 240 2.75 -1.82 20.67
N ARG A 241 2.78 -0.73 19.89
CA ARG A 241 3.30 0.59 20.29
C ARG A 241 2.26 1.68 19.98
N PRO A 242 1.07 1.63 20.61
CA PRO A 242 0.01 2.59 20.37
C PRO A 242 0.47 4.01 20.72
N PHE A 243 -0.09 5.00 20.03
CA PHE A 243 0.20 6.44 20.21
C PHE A 243 1.66 6.88 19.99
N SER A 244 2.55 5.99 19.58
CA SER A 244 3.92 6.36 19.21
C SER A 244 3.94 7.26 17.96
N GLY A 245 5.03 7.99 17.75
CA GLY A 245 5.22 8.76 16.52
C GLY A 245 5.20 7.88 15.26
N GLU A 246 5.68 6.63 15.36
CA GLU A 246 5.63 5.68 14.24
C GLU A 246 4.21 5.25 13.91
N TRP A 247 3.38 5.03 14.94
CA TRP A 247 1.98 4.68 14.81
C TRP A 247 1.19 5.79 14.09
N HIS A 248 1.40 7.05 14.50
CA HIS A 248 0.80 8.22 13.83
C HIS A 248 1.27 8.35 12.37
N ARG A 249 2.57 8.15 12.10
CA ARG A 249 3.09 8.13 10.72
C ARG A 249 2.40 7.05 9.88
N GLY A 250 2.18 5.86 10.44
CA GLY A 250 1.44 4.79 9.78
C GLY A 250 0.02 5.22 9.37
N LEU A 251 -0.73 5.82 10.28
CA LEU A 251 -2.07 6.34 9.97
C LEU A 251 -2.08 7.48 8.97
N ILE A 252 -1.11 8.40 9.04
CA ILE A 252 -0.97 9.48 8.07
C ILE A 252 -0.73 8.92 6.66
N TYR A 253 0.16 7.93 6.51
CA TYR A 253 0.41 7.31 5.21
C TYR A 253 -0.83 6.59 4.67
N THR A 254 -1.58 5.88 5.52
CA THR A 254 -2.84 5.24 5.14
C THR A 254 -3.90 6.27 4.74
N GLY A 255 -4.03 7.38 5.47
CA GLY A 255 -4.94 8.47 5.12
C GLY A 255 -4.55 9.16 3.81
N LEU A 256 -3.26 9.38 3.57
CA LEU A 256 -2.75 9.98 2.34
C LEU A 256 -2.99 9.07 1.11
N SER A 257 -2.74 7.77 1.25
CA SER A 257 -2.98 6.82 0.16
C SER A 257 -4.48 6.68 -0.16
N LEU A 258 -5.34 6.68 0.87
CA LEU A 258 -6.81 6.67 0.68
C LEU A 258 -7.32 7.97 0.07
N GLY A 259 -6.80 9.12 0.49
CA GLY A 259 -7.19 10.42 -0.05
C GLY A 259 -6.80 10.58 -1.52
N THR A 260 -5.58 10.16 -1.87
CA THR A 260 -5.14 10.15 -3.28
C THR A 260 -5.94 9.13 -4.10
N LEU A 261 -6.27 7.95 -3.56
CA LEU A 261 -7.12 6.96 -4.21
C LEU A 261 -8.50 7.55 -4.57
N LEU A 262 -9.18 8.16 -3.60
CA LEU A 262 -10.47 8.81 -3.83
C LEU A 262 -10.34 10.02 -4.76
N GLY A 263 -9.21 10.73 -4.70
CA GLY A 263 -8.90 11.84 -5.59
C GLY A 263 -8.75 11.44 -7.06
N VAL A 264 -8.51 10.16 -7.38
CA VAL A 264 -8.45 9.67 -8.77
C VAL A 264 -9.82 9.22 -9.28
N LYS A 265 -10.52 8.36 -8.53
CA LYS A 265 -11.79 7.74 -8.97
C LYS A 265 -12.62 7.31 -7.76
N TYR A 266 -13.93 7.55 -7.81
CA TYR A 266 -14.83 7.14 -6.71
C TYR A 266 -14.98 5.62 -6.54
N THR A 267 -14.57 4.80 -7.52
CA THR A 267 -14.44 3.35 -7.31
C THR A 267 -13.43 3.02 -6.19
N GLY A 268 -12.53 3.96 -5.88
CA GLY A 268 -11.65 3.91 -4.71
C GLY A 268 -12.36 3.86 -3.36
N LEU A 269 -13.66 4.18 -3.30
CA LEU A 269 -14.49 3.95 -2.09
C LEU A 269 -14.50 2.49 -1.66
N LEU A 270 -14.31 1.54 -2.59
CA LEU A 270 -14.15 0.12 -2.26
C LEU A 270 -12.84 -0.14 -1.50
N GLY A 271 -11.77 0.56 -1.88
CA GLY A 271 -10.49 0.51 -1.14
C GLY A 271 -10.63 1.12 0.26
N LEU A 272 -11.31 2.27 0.37
CA LEU A 272 -11.67 2.86 1.66
C LEU A 272 -12.51 1.90 2.51
N GLY A 273 -13.53 1.27 1.92
CA GLY A 273 -14.36 0.29 2.59
C GLY A 273 -13.58 -0.93 3.06
N CYS A 274 -12.66 -1.46 2.25
CA CYS A 274 -11.80 -2.58 2.63
C CYS A 274 -10.92 -2.23 3.83
N VAL A 275 -10.19 -1.11 3.77
CA VAL A 275 -9.33 -0.66 4.88
C VAL A 275 -10.17 -0.31 6.11
N GLY A 276 -11.36 0.28 5.91
CA GLY A 276 -12.32 0.57 6.97
C GLY A 276 -12.80 -0.69 7.69
N LEU A 277 -13.17 -1.75 6.94
CA LEU A 277 -13.54 -3.05 7.51
C LEU A 277 -12.38 -3.68 8.29
N LEU A 278 -11.15 -3.64 7.76
CA LEU A 278 -9.97 -4.12 8.47
C LEU A 278 -9.77 -3.35 9.79
N THR A 279 -9.98 -2.03 9.76
CA THR A 279 -9.88 -1.15 10.93
C THR A 279 -10.96 -1.46 11.97
N LEU A 280 -12.19 -1.75 11.53
CA LEU A 280 -13.27 -2.18 12.41
C LEU A 280 -12.98 -3.54 13.06
N CYS A 281 -12.40 -4.48 12.31
CA CYS A 281 -11.93 -5.76 12.87
C CYS A 281 -10.81 -5.57 13.91
N ASP A 282 -9.88 -4.65 13.67
CA ASP A 282 -8.82 -4.31 14.62
C ASP A 282 -9.39 -3.65 15.89
N LEU A 283 -10.31 -2.70 15.74
CA LEU A 283 -11.04 -2.09 16.85
C LEU A 283 -11.85 -3.11 17.65
N TRP A 284 -12.47 -4.09 16.97
CA TRP A 284 -13.20 -5.18 17.64
C TRP A 284 -12.28 -6.02 18.53
N GLN A 285 -11.07 -6.35 18.07
CA GLN A 285 -10.07 -7.05 18.89
C GLN A 285 -9.63 -6.19 20.09
N LEU A 286 -9.53 -4.88 19.90
CA LEU A 286 -9.15 -3.93 20.93
C LEU A 286 -10.21 -3.81 22.04
N ILE A 287 -11.50 -3.93 21.71
CA ILE A 287 -12.60 -3.96 22.68
C ILE A 287 -12.53 -5.21 23.57
N ALA A 288 -12.08 -6.35 23.00
CA ALA A 288 -11.97 -7.60 23.74
C ALA A 288 -10.78 -7.64 24.70
N ASP A 289 -9.83 -6.70 24.57
CA ASP A 289 -8.67 -6.60 25.45
C ASP A 289 -9.05 -5.89 26.75
N THR A 290 -9.06 -6.63 27.86
CA THR A 290 -9.44 -6.13 29.18
C THR A 290 -8.38 -5.22 29.82
N THR A 291 -7.22 -5.06 29.19
CA THR A 291 -6.14 -4.20 29.69
C THR A 291 -6.28 -2.73 29.27
N ILE A 292 -7.22 -2.43 28.37
CA ILE A 292 -7.37 -1.11 27.75
C ILE A 292 -8.52 -0.35 28.39
N ASP A 293 -8.25 0.87 28.85
CA ASP A 293 -9.26 1.76 29.41
C ASP A 293 -10.22 2.28 28.34
N LEU A 294 -11.45 2.63 28.74
CA LEU A 294 -12.46 3.20 27.84
C LEU A 294 -11.97 4.46 27.13
N LEU A 295 -11.21 5.32 27.83
CA LEU A 295 -10.66 6.55 27.26
C LEU A 295 -9.65 6.25 26.14
N ASP A 296 -8.77 5.27 26.36
CA ASP A 296 -7.78 4.86 25.36
C ASP A 296 -8.44 4.24 24.14
N PHE A 297 -9.50 3.45 24.34
CA PHE A 297 -10.32 2.93 23.25
C PHE A 297 -10.98 4.06 22.44
N LEU A 298 -11.58 5.05 23.11
CA LEU A 298 -12.20 6.20 22.45
C LEU A 298 -11.17 7.02 21.66
N LEU A 299 -9.96 7.21 22.22
CA LEU A 299 -8.87 7.89 21.52
C LEU A 299 -8.42 7.10 20.29
N HIS A 300 -8.29 5.77 20.42
CA HIS A 300 -8.01 4.87 19.31
C HIS A 300 -9.05 4.94 18.18
N PHE A 301 -10.34 5.00 18.52
CA PHE A 301 -11.43 5.15 17.57
C PHE A 301 -11.39 6.52 16.88
N LEU A 302 -11.27 7.59 17.66
CA LEU A 302 -11.26 8.97 17.16
C LEU A 302 -10.05 9.23 16.26
N LEU A 303 -8.84 8.86 16.68
CA LEU A 303 -7.64 9.11 15.89
C LEU A 303 -7.69 8.34 14.56
N ARG A 304 -8.07 7.05 14.56
CA ARG A 304 -8.25 6.29 13.33
C ARG A 304 -9.27 6.95 12.40
N GLY A 305 -10.42 7.39 12.93
CA GLY A 305 -11.42 8.14 12.16
C GLY A 305 -10.88 9.44 11.55
N VAL A 306 -10.21 10.27 12.36
CA VAL A 306 -9.65 11.56 11.91
C VAL A 306 -8.58 11.35 10.85
N TYR A 307 -7.64 10.42 11.03
CA TYR A 307 -6.59 10.18 10.04
C TYR A 307 -7.13 9.53 8.75
N MET A 308 -8.03 8.55 8.87
CA MET A 308 -8.46 7.73 7.73
C MET A 308 -9.68 8.28 7.00
N LEU A 309 -10.40 9.27 7.55
CA LEU A 309 -11.48 10.01 6.86
C LEU A 309 -11.16 11.49 6.70
N GLY A 310 -10.59 12.13 7.73
CA GLY A 310 -10.25 13.55 7.70
C GLY A 310 -9.17 13.89 6.68
N ILE A 311 -8.07 13.13 6.62
CA ILE A 311 -7.02 13.37 5.61
C ILE A 311 -7.56 13.18 4.18
N PRO A 312 -8.28 12.10 3.85
CA PRO A 312 -8.91 11.97 2.53
C PRO A 312 -9.84 13.13 2.17
N LEU A 313 -10.64 13.61 3.13
CA LEU A 313 -11.51 14.76 2.92
C LEU A 313 -10.69 16.01 2.56
N VAL A 314 -9.66 16.33 3.35
CA VAL A 314 -8.78 17.49 3.09
C VAL A 314 -8.12 17.40 1.72
N ILE A 315 -7.59 16.23 1.35
CA ILE A 315 -6.99 16.02 0.03
C ILE A 315 -8.02 16.25 -1.08
N SER A 316 -9.23 15.70 -0.94
CA SER A 316 -10.32 15.90 -1.91
C SER A 316 -10.63 17.40 -2.09
N LEU A 317 -10.77 18.15 -0.99
CA LEU A 317 -11.03 19.58 -1.04
C LEU A 317 -9.90 20.35 -1.74
N ILE A 318 -8.64 20.05 -1.44
CA ILE A 318 -7.48 20.66 -2.10
C ILE A 318 -7.49 20.37 -3.60
N LEU A 319 -7.80 19.14 -4.00
CA LEU A 319 -7.82 18.75 -5.41
C LEU A 319 -8.94 19.44 -6.19
N PHE A 320 -10.14 19.56 -5.62
CA PHE A 320 -11.22 20.32 -6.22
C PHE A 320 -10.93 21.81 -6.25
N PHE A 321 -10.28 22.35 -5.21
CA PHE A 321 -9.80 23.73 -5.21
C PHE A 321 -8.83 23.98 -6.38
N ILE A 322 -7.86 23.09 -6.60
CA ILE A 322 -6.95 23.15 -7.75
C ILE A 322 -7.73 23.04 -9.08
N HIS A 323 -8.67 22.10 -9.17
CA HIS A 323 -9.50 21.91 -10.37
C HIS A 323 -10.24 23.20 -10.78
N PHE A 324 -10.94 23.83 -9.84
CA PHE A 324 -11.72 25.04 -10.12
C PHE A 324 -10.86 26.30 -10.31
N THR A 325 -9.68 26.37 -9.70
CA THR A 325 -8.75 27.49 -9.91
C THR A 325 -8.04 27.42 -11.26
N VAL A 326 -7.80 26.22 -11.79
CA VAL A 326 -7.20 26.04 -13.12
C VAL A 326 -8.21 26.28 -14.25
N LEU A 327 -9.46 25.84 -14.09
CA LEU A 327 -10.50 25.92 -15.13
C LEU A 327 -11.26 27.25 -15.08
N THR A 328 -10.70 28.28 -15.70
CA THR A 328 -11.27 29.64 -15.69
C THR A 328 -12.17 29.95 -16.89
N ASN A 329 -12.02 29.25 -18.01
CA ASN A 329 -12.72 29.55 -19.25
C ASN A 329 -14.02 28.75 -19.37
N SER A 330 -15.03 29.35 -19.97
CA SER A 330 -16.29 28.66 -20.29
C SER A 330 -16.06 27.50 -21.27
N GLY A 331 -16.77 26.38 -21.05
CA GLY A 331 -16.61 25.18 -21.86
C GLY A 331 -17.84 24.28 -21.87
N PRO A 332 -17.72 23.03 -22.38
CA PRO A 332 -18.85 22.10 -22.50
C PRO A 332 -19.46 21.72 -21.14
N GLY A 333 -18.71 21.87 -20.04
CA GLY A 333 -19.21 21.62 -18.68
C GLY A 333 -20.29 22.61 -18.21
N ASN A 334 -20.45 23.75 -18.90
CA ASN A 334 -21.35 24.83 -18.48
C ASN A 334 -22.82 24.37 -18.33
N ALA A 335 -23.25 23.35 -19.08
CA ALA A 335 -24.61 22.83 -19.04
C ALA A 335 -24.97 22.17 -17.69
N PHE A 336 -23.98 21.67 -16.95
CA PHE A 336 -24.17 20.88 -15.72
C PHE A 336 -24.01 21.69 -14.44
N VAL A 337 -23.81 23.01 -14.56
CA VAL A 337 -23.54 23.91 -13.42
C VAL A 337 -24.57 25.03 -13.33
N SER A 338 -24.73 25.54 -12.11
CA SER A 338 -25.67 26.62 -11.80
C SER A 338 -25.29 27.93 -12.52
N LYS A 339 -26.27 28.82 -12.74
CA LYS A 339 -26.03 30.13 -13.37
C LYS A 339 -24.99 30.98 -12.61
N PRO A 340 -25.01 31.06 -11.26
CA PRO A 340 -24.00 31.82 -10.52
C PRO A 340 -22.58 31.32 -10.78
N PHE A 341 -22.36 29.99 -10.76
CA PHE A 341 -21.06 29.42 -11.07
C PHE A 341 -20.64 29.68 -12.52
N ARG A 342 -21.57 29.57 -13.48
CA ARG A 342 -21.27 29.88 -14.88
C ARG A 342 -20.80 31.33 -15.07
N ASN A 343 -21.32 32.26 -14.28
CA ASN A 343 -20.93 33.67 -14.33
C ASN A 343 -19.53 33.94 -13.76
N THR A 344 -18.94 33.01 -13.00
CA THR A 344 -17.54 33.14 -12.56
C THR A 344 -16.54 32.74 -13.65
N LEU A 345 -17.00 32.06 -14.71
CA LEU A 345 -16.16 31.64 -15.82
C LEU A 345 -16.01 32.75 -16.86
N ILE A 346 -14.82 32.88 -17.41
CA ILE A 346 -14.53 33.81 -18.51
C ILE A 346 -15.19 33.26 -19.78
N VAL A 347 -16.18 33.98 -20.28
CA VAL A 347 -16.75 33.71 -21.61
C VAL A 347 -15.78 34.29 -22.63
N CYS A 348 -15.10 33.43 -23.38
CA CYS A 348 -14.34 33.88 -24.55
C CYS A 348 -15.33 34.25 -25.65
N LEU A 349 -15.83 35.50 -25.60
CA LEU A 349 -16.47 36.12 -26.75
C LEU A 349 -15.37 36.39 -27.75
N THR A 350 -15.20 35.51 -28.74
CA THR A 350 -14.44 35.85 -29.95
C THR A 350 -15.22 36.87 -30.77
N HIS A 351 -15.25 38.10 -30.27
CA HIS A 351 -15.30 39.32 -31.06
C HIS A 351 -14.76 40.50 -30.21
N ALA A 352 -13.58 41.00 -30.62
CA ALA A 352 -13.02 42.33 -30.34
C ALA A 352 -12.68 42.73 -28.89
N ARG A 353 -11.42 42.55 -28.49
CA ARG A 353 -10.43 43.64 -28.31
C ARG A 353 -9.15 43.08 -27.68
N ALA A 354 -8.02 43.37 -28.32
CA ALA A 354 -6.72 43.31 -27.67
C ALA A 354 -6.75 44.15 -26.39
N HIS A 355 -6.25 43.63 -25.26
CA HIS A 355 -5.39 44.35 -24.32
C HIS A 355 -4.92 43.44 -23.17
N THR A 356 -3.60 43.25 -23.13
CA THR A 356 -2.67 43.21 -21.97
C THR A 356 -3.03 42.44 -20.69
N HIS A 357 -2.09 41.55 -20.34
CA HIS A 357 -1.96 40.81 -19.08
C HIS A 357 -2.06 41.67 -17.81
N THR A 358 -2.87 41.21 -16.85
CA THR A 358 -2.62 41.33 -15.41
C THR A 358 -3.29 40.15 -14.68
N LEU A 359 -2.50 39.33 -13.99
CA LEU A 359 -2.98 38.34 -13.03
C LEU A 359 -3.47 39.08 -11.77
N SER A 360 -4.79 39.34 -11.67
CA SER A 360 -5.40 39.71 -10.40
C SER A 360 -6.14 38.50 -9.82
N LEU A 361 -5.59 37.92 -8.75
CA LEU A 361 -6.32 37.01 -7.89
C LEU A 361 -7.48 37.80 -7.25
N SER A 362 -8.68 37.60 -7.78
CA SER A 362 -9.88 38.27 -7.29
C SER A 362 -10.33 37.63 -5.96
N PRO A 363 -10.43 38.40 -4.86
CA PRO A 363 -10.81 37.90 -3.53
C PRO A 363 -12.26 37.35 -3.45
N TYR A 364 -13.03 37.44 -4.54
CA TYR A 364 -14.39 36.89 -4.63
C TYR A 364 -14.43 35.35 -4.74
N LEU A 365 -13.32 34.71 -5.15
CA LEU A 365 -13.25 33.25 -5.24
C LEU A 365 -13.29 32.57 -3.87
N LEU A 366 -12.76 33.21 -2.81
CA LEU A 366 -12.71 32.61 -1.47
C LEU A 366 -14.06 32.71 -0.74
N ASN A 367 -14.75 33.85 -0.86
CA ASN A 367 -16.02 34.09 -0.17
C ASN A 367 -17.22 33.37 -0.82
N SER A 368 -17.20 33.17 -2.13
CA SER A 368 -18.20 32.35 -2.83
C SER A 368 -18.05 30.86 -2.52
N TRP A 369 -16.83 30.40 -2.22
CA TRP A 369 -16.53 29.00 -1.95
C TRP A 369 -17.07 28.52 -0.61
N LEU A 370 -16.90 29.29 0.47
CA LEU A 370 -17.40 28.94 1.80
C LEU A 370 -18.94 28.92 1.86
N ALA A 371 -19.61 29.76 1.07
CA ALA A 371 -21.07 29.84 1.06
C ALA A 371 -21.76 28.65 0.38
N HIS A 372 -21.08 27.94 -0.53
CA HIS A 372 -21.69 26.85 -1.32
C HIS A 372 -21.37 25.44 -0.81
N MET A 373 -20.50 25.26 0.18
CA MET A 373 -20.29 23.96 0.84
C MET A 373 -21.33 23.62 1.91
N CYS A 374 -22.25 24.53 2.23
CA CYS A 374 -23.30 24.37 3.25
C CYS A 374 -24.69 23.99 2.70
N CYS A 375 -24.83 23.60 1.44
CA CYS A 375 -26.10 23.10 0.88
C CYS A 375 -25.98 21.73 0.23
#